data_AF-A0ABD3AY90-F1
#
_entry.id   AF-A0ABD3AY90-F1
#
_cell.length_a   1.000
_cell.length_b   1.000
_cell.length_c   1.000
_cell.angle_alpha   90.00
_cell.angle_beta   90.00
_cell.angle_gamma   90.00
#
_symmetry.space_group_name_H-M   'P 1'
#
loop_
_entity.id
_entity.type
_entity.pdbx_description
1 polymer ?
#
loop_
_entity_poly.entity_id
_entity_poly.type
_entity_poly.pdbx_seq_one_letter_code
_entity_poly.pdbx_strand_id
1 'polypeptide(L)'
;MARSIPYVTSSELFSLKSRPNIAIVDVRDDERNYDGHIAGSLHFASHTFFDKIPTLIDAAKGKDTLVFHCALSQVRGPKCARWFADYLAETKEGAGIKNIMILEHGYNGWEASGRSVCHCTEVPCKGDSNLPKEGTGKFLETTIPIWSCNLTMVTRQLQAKIYRLFGWEYRKPERAPPACPYKPSATKPINNNSVAESDPVAPDNMHKPVLANDSKKD
;
A
#
# COMPACT_ATOMS: atom_id res chain seq x y z
N MET A 1 2.09 -12.10 -32.81
CA MET A 1 0.91 -12.29 -31.93
C MET A 1 1.16 -11.51 -30.66
N ALA A 2 0.30 -10.57 -30.30
CA ALA A 2 0.47 -9.82 -29.05
C ALA A 2 0.28 -10.79 -27.87
N ARG A 3 1.30 -10.91 -27.01
CA ARG A 3 1.16 -11.68 -25.77
C ARG A 3 0.16 -10.97 -24.87
N SER A 4 -0.92 -11.64 -24.50
CA SER A 4 -1.82 -11.15 -23.46
C SER A 4 -1.11 -11.24 -22.11
N ILE A 5 -1.01 -10.11 -21.41
CA ILE A 5 -0.37 -10.03 -20.10
C ILE A 5 -1.46 -10.22 -19.03
N PRO A 6 -1.34 -11.21 -18.13
CA PRO A 6 -2.31 -11.43 -17.07
C PRO A 6 -2.29 -10.29 -16.04
N TYR A 7 -3.45 -10.07 -15.45
CA TYR A 7 -3.65 -9.13 -14.35
C TYR A 7 -3.72 -9.87 -13.01
N VAL A 8 -3.26 -9.22 -11.94
CA VAL A 8 -3.23 -9.77 -10.58
C VAL A 8 -3.90 -8.81 -9.60
N THR A 9 -4.73 -9.33 -8.70
CA THR A 9 -5.38 -8.52 -7.67
C THR A 9 -4.39 -8.15 -6.54
N SER A 10 -4.69 -7.12 -5.74
CA SER A 10 -3.85 -6.75 -4.59
C SER A 10 -3.75 -7.88 -3.55
N SER A 11 -4.80 -8.67 -3.37
CA SER A 11 -4.83 -9.84 -2.46
C SER A 11 -4.01 -11.01 -2.94
N GLU A 12 -4.05 -11.28 -4.23
CA GLU A 12 -3.21 -12.29 -4.84
C GLU A 12 -1.73 -11.86 -4.80
N LEU A 13 -1.45 -10.60 -5.15
CA LEU A 13 -0.09 -10.05 -5.09
C LEU A 13 0.50 -10.13 -3.68
N PHE A 14 -0.31 -9.88 -2.64
CA PHE A 14 0.16 -10.01 -1.26
C PHE A 14 0.53 -11.45 -0.87
N SER A 15 -0.29 -12.42 -1.27
CA SER A 15 0.01 -13.84 -1.07
C SER A 15 1.29 -14.25 -1.81
N LEU A 16 1.46 -13.71 -3.01
CA LEU A 16 2.61 -13.95 -3.87
C LEU A 16 3.89 -13.29 -3.32
N LYS A 17 3.80 -12.08 -2.75
CA LYS A 17 4.93 -11.30 -2.21
C LYS A 17 5.68 -12.00 -1.07
N SER A 18 5.05 -12.97 -0.40
CA SER A 18 5.70 -13.81 0.62
C SER A 18 6.94 -14.54 0.06
N ARG A 19 6.98 -14.80 -1.26
CA ARG A 19 8.11 -15.47 -1.90
C ARG A 19 9.14 -14.45 -2.41
N PRO A 20 10.45 -14.67 -2.21
CA PRO A 20 11.51 -13.75 -2.65
C PRO A 20 11.75 -13.74 -4.17
N ASN A 21 11.03 -14.56 -4.94
CA ASN A 21 11.21 -14.69 -6.39
C ASN A 21 10.36 -13.71 -7.21
N ILE A 22 9.73 -12.73 -6.57
CA ILE A 22 8.84 -11.75 -7.20
C ILE A 22 9.41 -10.34 -7.04
N ALA A 23 9.42 -9.58 -8.14
CA ALA A 23 9.68 -8.14 -8.13
C ALA A 23 8.42 -7.37 -8.46
N ILE A 24 8.21 -6.27 -7.73
CA ILE A 24 7.19 -5.27 -8.04
C ILE A 24 7.90 -4.09 -8.70
N VAL A 25 7.43 -3.69 -9.87
CA VAL A 25 7.97 -2.58 -10.65
C VAL A 25 6.94 -1.45 -10.67
N ASP A 26 7.30 -0.32 -10.11
CA ASP A 26 6.51 0.90 -10.09
C ASP A 26 6.94 1.79 -11.25
N VAL A 27 6.04 2.01 -12.21
CA VAL A 27 6.29 2.86 -13.39
C VAL A 27 5.69 4.25 -13.29
N ARG A 28 5.30 4.68 -12.08
CA ARG A 28 4.92 6.07 -11.82
C ARG A 28 6.12 7.00 -11.95
N ASP A 29 5.84 8.27 -12.22
CA ASP A 29 6.87 9.28 -12.42
C ASP A 29 7.22 9.92 -11.06
N ASP A 30 7.09 11.23 -10.91
CA ASP A 30 7.41 12.01 -9.69
C ASP A 30 6.35 11.92 -8.59
N GLU A 31 5.10 11.58 -8.94
CA GLU A 31 3.99 11.37 -8.00
C GLU A 31 4.31 10.36 -6.88
N ARG A 32 5.21 9.41 -7.15
CA ARG A 32 5.69 8.41 -6.19
C ARG A 32 6.30 9.03 -4.93
N ASN A 33 6.91 10.20 -5.04
CA ASN A 33 7.63 10.84 -3.93
C ASN A 33 6.69 11.35 -2.84
N TYR A 34 5.44 11.69 -3.17
CA TYR A 34 4.48 12.27 -2.23
C TYR A 34 3.46 11.24 -1.73
N ASP A 35 3.00 10.34 -2.61
CA ASP A 35 1.93 9.38 -2.28
C ASP A 35 2.44 8.17 -1.48
N GLY A 36 3.75 7.94 -1.48
CA GLY A 36 4.34 6.68 -1.02
C GLY A 36 4.31 5.59 -2.09
N HIS A 37 4.82 4.41 -1.73
CA HIS A 37 4.95 3.29 -2.64
C HIS A 37 4.89 1.94 -1.93
N ILE A 38 4.68 0.89 -2.72
CA ILE A 38 4.70 -0.49 -2.22
C ILE A 38 6.11 -0.83 -1.73
N ALA A 39 6.22 -1.29 -0.49
CA ALA A 39 7.48 -1.72 0.10
C ALA A 39 8.22 -2.73 -0.81
N GLY A 40 9.53 -2.53 -1.01
CA GLY A 40 10.38 -3.38 -1.86
C GLY A 40 10.18 -3.21 -3.38
N SER A 41 9.32 -2.28 -3.82
CA SER A 41 9.15 -2.00 -5.25
C SER A 41 10.36 -1.27 -5.85
N LEU A 42 10.72 -1.65 -7.07
CA LEU A 42 11.73 -0.99 -7.90
C LEU A 42 11.05 0.14 -8.69
N HIS A 43 11.65 1.33 -8.69
CA HIS A 43 11.09 2.50 -9.37
C HIS A 43 11.72 2.72 -10.75
N PHE A 44 10.88 2.78 -11.78
CA PHE A 44 11.29 3.05 -13.16
C PHE A 44 10.24 3.93 -13.87
N ALA A 45 10.43 5.24 -13.82
CA ALA A 45 9.53 6.21 -14.45
C ALA A 45 9.20 5.90 -15.92
N SER A 46 7.93 6.05 -16.28
CA SER A 46 7.38 5.62 -17.57
C SER A 46 8.02 6.34 -18.77
N HIS A 47 8.35 7.62 -18.62
CA HIS A 47 8.95 8.43 -19.68
C HIS A 47 10.36 7.96 -20.07
N THR A 48 11.13 7.46 -19.09
CA THR A 48 12.51 6.99 -19.28
C THR A 48 12.63 5.46 -19.22
N PHE A 49 11.49 4.77 -19.32
CA PHE A 49 11.43 3.33 -19.07
C PHE A 49 12.24 2.55 -20.10
N PHE A 50 12.10 2.89 -21.38
CA PHE A 50 12.73 2.18 -22.50
C PHE A 50 14.25 2.08 -22.35
N ASP A 51 14.92 3.19 -22.01
CA ASP A 51 16.37 3.24 -21.84
C ASP A 51 16.84 2.50 -20.58
N LYS A 52 15.97 2.37 -19.57
CA LYS A 52 16.26 1.73 -18.28
C LYS A 52 15.89 0.25 -18.22
N ILE A 53 15.30 -0.31 -19.27
CA ILE A 53 15.01 -1.76 -19.39
C ILE A 53 16.24 -2.63 -19.07
N PRO A 54 17.46 -2.37 -19.61
CA PRO A 54 18.63 -3.18 -19.27
C PRO A 54 18.98 -3.12 -17.78
N THR A 55 18.91 -1.93 -17.15
CA THR A 55 19.12 -1.77 -15.70
C THR A 55 18.07 -2.52 -14.88
N LEU A 56 16.83 -2.55 -15.36
CA LEU A 56 15.76 -3.35 -14.75
C LEU A 56 16.08 -4.84 -14.82
N ILE A 57 16.58 -5.33 -15.95
CA ILE A 57 16.97 -6.75 -16.11
C ILE A 57 18.08 -7.11 -15.11
N ASP A 58 19.08 -6.26 -14.97
CA ASP A 58 20.17 -6.45 -13.99
C ASP A 58 19.66 -6.49 -12.55
N ALA A 59 18.75 -5.58 -12.18
CA ALA A 59 18.12 -5.55 -10.85
C ALA A 59 17.13 -6.71 -10.63
N ALA A 60 16.57 -7.26 -11.71
CA ALA A 60 15.65 -8.38 -11.72
C ALA A 60 16.34 -9.75 -11.76
N LYS A 61 17.67 -9.82 -11.90
CA LYS A 61 18.42 -11.08 -11.87
C LYS A 61 18.06 -11.89 -10.62
N GLY A 62 17.72 -13.16 -10.82
CA GLY A 62 17.30 -14.08 -9.75
C GLY A 62 15.83 -14.02 -9.37
N LYS A 63 15.01 -13.21 -10.05
CA LYS A 63 13.55 -13.17 -9.86
C LYS A 63 12.83 -13.83 -11.04
N ASP A 64 11.88 -14.70 -10.74
CA ASP A 64 11.12 -15.43 -11.77
C ASP A 64 9.96 -14.61 -12.33
N THR A 65 9.41 -13.70 -11.52
CA THR A 65 8.12 -13.04 -11.78
C THR A 65 8.22 -11.54 -11.55
N LEU A 66 7.80 -10.76 -12.55
CA LEU A 66 7.72 -9.30 -12.46
C LEU A 66 6.27 -8.83 -12.54
N VAL A 67 5.90 -7.96 -11.61
CA VAL A 67 4.56 -7.35 -11.53
C VAL A 67 4.71 -5.85 -11.75
N PHE A 68 4.13 -5.35 -12.84
CA PHE A 68 4.14 -3.93 -13.18
C PHE A 68 2.90 -3.22 -12.64
N HIS A 69 3.06 -2.01 -12.14
CA HIS A 69 1.94 -1.17 -11.74
C HIS A 69 2.20 0.32 -12.00
N CYS A 70 1.14 1.10 -12.12
CA CYS A 70 1.22 2.55 -12.01
C CYS A 70 0.26 3.07 -10.94
N ALA A 71 -0.36 4.24 -11.12
CA ALA A 71 -1.41 4.73 -10.23
C ALA A 71 -2.70 3.89 -10.31
N LEU A 72 -3.20 3.66 -11.53
CA LEU A 72 -4.43 2.87 -11.80
C LEU A 72 -4.21 1.64 -12.69
N SER A 73 -2.99 1.47 -13.23
CA SER A 73 -2.61 0.41 -14.18
C SER A 73 -3.44 0.32 -15.46
N GLN A 74 -4.01 1.43 -15.94
CA GLN A 74 -4.82 1.46 -17.16
C GLN A 74 -4.01 1.81 -18.43
N VAL A 75 -2.99 2.67 -18.31
CA VAL A 75 -2.23 3.19 -19.45
C VAL A 75 -0.73 2.89 -19.31
N ARG A 76 -0.04 3.55 -18.37
CA ARG A 76 1.41 3.45 -18.17
C ARG A 76 1.86 2.01 -17.84
N GLY A 77 1.18 1.35 -16.90
CA GLY A 77 1.50 -0.03 -16.49
C GLY A 77 1.49 -1.04 -17.64
N PRO A 78 0.35 -1.20 -18.36
CA PRO A 78 0.27 -2.12 -19.49
C PRO A 78 1.21 -1.76 -20.64
N LYS A 79 1.45 -0.46 -20.89
CA LYS A 79 2.39 0.01 -21.91
C LYS A 79 3.83 -0.44 -21.60
N CYS A 80 4.30 -0.20 -20.38
CA CYS A 80 5.65 -0.59 -19.97
C CYS A 80 5.82 -2.11 -19.91
N ALA A 81 4.80 -2.84 -19.46
CA ALA A 81 4.84 -4.31 -19.44
C ALA A 81 4.94 -4.91 -20.86
N ARG A 82 4.26 -4.31 -21.85
CA ARG A 82 4.38 -4.71 -23.26
C ARG A 82 5.77 -4.42 -23.81
N TRP A 83 6.29 -3.20 -23.62
CA TRP A 83 7.65 -2.87 -24.03
C TRP A 83 8.70 -3.81 -23.45
N PHE A 84 8.54 -4.17 -22.18
CA PHE A 84 9.41 -5.15 -21.53
C PHE A 84 9.30 -6.54 -22.15
N ALA A 85 8.08 -7.01 -22.43
CA ALA A 85 7.85 -8.30 -23.09
C ALA A 85 8.41 -8.35 -24.52
N ASP A 86 8.33 -7.24 -25.26
CA ASP A 86 8.89 -7.10 -26.60
C ASP A 86 10.43 -7.13 -26.55
N TYR A 87 11.03 -6.41 -25.60
CA TYR A 87 12.48 -6.41 -25.39
C TYR A 87 13.02 -7.81 -25.02
N LEU A 88 12.29 -8.56 -24.20
CA LEU A 88 12.65 -9.96 -23.87
C LEU A 88 12.49 -10.92 -25.06
N ALA A 89 11.61 -10.62 -26.02
CA ALA A 89 11.48 -11.42 -27.23
C ALA A 89 12.67 -11.20 -28.19
N GLU A 90 13.24 -10.00 -28.18
CA GLU A 90 14.42 -9.63 -28.98
C GLU A 90 15.72 -10.13 -28.33
N THR A 91 15.87 -9.91 -27.02
CA THR A 91 17.05 -10.32 -26.25
C THR A 91 16.83 -11.73 -25.70
N LYS A 92 17.15 -12.76 -26.49
CA LYS A 92 16.95 -14.20 -26.15
C LYS A 92 17.73 -14.68 -24.92
N GLU A 93 18.54 -13.84 -24.28
CA GLU A 93 19.13 -14.13 -22.99
C GLU A 93 18.08 -13.96 -21.88
N GLY A 94 17.29 -15.01 -21.70
CA GLY A 94 16.23 -15.07 -20.71
C GLY A 94 16.81 -14.88 -19.32
N ALA A 95 16.59 -13.70 -18.73
CA ALA A 95 17.02 -13.30 -17.40
C ALA A 95 16.39 -14.12 -16.24
N GLY A 96 15.95 -15.36 -16.50
CA GLY A 96 15.20 -16.21 -15.57
C GLY A 96 13.74 -15.76 -15.38
N ILE A 97 13.33 -14.64 -15.99
CA ILE A 97 11.99 -14.08 -15.88
C ILE A 97 11.02 -14.89 -16.74
N LYS A 98 10.13 -15.61 -16.07
CA LYS A 98 9.12 -16.49 -16.71
C LYS A 98 7.78 -15.80 -16.84
N ASN A 99 7.40 -15.00 -15.84
CA ASN A 99 6.06 -14.44 -15.73
C ASN A 99 6.09 -12.92 -15.64
N ILE A 100 5.31 -12.27 -16.50
CA ILE A 100 5.05 -10.83 -16.48
C ILE A 100 3.58 -10.66 -16.14
N MET A 101 3.28 -9.86 -15.13
CA MET A 101 1.92 -9.58 -14.67
C MET A 101 1.72 -8.07 -14.48
N ILE A 102 0.45 -7.63 -14.45
CA ILE A 102 0.08 -6.24 -14.17
C ILE A 102 -0.80 -6.21 -12.92
N LEU A 103 -0.49 -5.35 -11.95
CA LEU A 103 -1.32 -5.16 -10.76
C LEU A 103 -2.60 -4.41 -11.12
N GLU A 104 -3.74 -5.02 -10.85
CA GLU A 104 -5.06 -4.41 -11.02
C GLU A 104 -5.25 -3.21 -10.10
N HIS A 105 -5.93 -2.18 -10.61
CA HIS A 105 -6.21 -0.92 -9.89
C HIS A 105 -4.97 -0.15 -9.40
N GLY A 106 -3.76 -0.59 -9.76
CA GLY A 106 -2.50 0.07 -9.47
C GLY A 106 -2.27 0.36 -7.98
N TYR A 107 -1.55 1.44 -7.73
CA TYR A 107 -1.26 1.92 -6.38
C TYR A 107 -2.53 2.28 -5.59
N ASN A 108 -3.51 2.91 -6.23
CA ASN A 108 -4.73 3.33 -5.55
C ASN A 108 -5.53 2.12 -5.05
N GLY A 109 -5.57 1.03 -5.82
CA GLY A 109 -6.19 -0.22 -5.39
C GLY A 109 -5.44 -0.92 -4.25
N TRP A 110 -4.10 -0.79 -4.22
CA TRP A 110 -3.29 -1.29 -3.11
C TRP A 110 -3.58 -0.53 -1.82
N GLU A 111 -3.58 0.81 -1.88
CA GLU A 111 -3.88 1.68 -0.75
C GLU A 111 -5.32 1.47 -0.25
N ALA A 112 -6.30 1.42 -1.15
CA ALA A 112 -7.70 1.17 -0.82
C ALA A 112 -7.93 -0.19 -0.14
N SER A 113 -7.05 -1.17 -0.39
CA SER A 113 -7.10 -2.47 0.29
C SER A 113 -6.56 -2.46 1.72
N GLY A 114 -6.08 -1.31 2.21
CA GLY A 114 -5.55 -1.14 3.57
C GLY A 114 -4.19 -1.79 3.80
N ARG A 115 -3.41 -2.02 2.74
CA ARG A 115 -2.09 -2.66 2.81
C ARG A 115 -1.00 -1.65 3.18
N SER A 116 0.11 -2.16 3.71
CA SER A 116 1.24 -1.31 4.10
C SER A 116 1.90 -0.62 2.90
N VAL A 117 2.28 0.63 3.11
CA VAL A 117 2.95 1.54 2.16
C VAL A 117 4.21 2.09 2.82
N CYS A 118 5.30 2.21 2.07
CA CYS A 118 6.53 2.90 2.48
C CYS A 118 6.52 4.33 1.95
N HIS A 119 7.00 5.28 2.75
CA HIS A 119 7.23 6.68 2.34
C HIS A 119 8.73 6.99 2.20
N CYS A 120 9.49 5.94 1.91
CA CYS A 120 10.94 5.92 1.98
C CYS A 120 11.52 6.61 0.73
N THR A 121 12.39 7.61 0.90
CA THR A 121 13.01 8.31 -0.24
C THR A 121 14.26 7.60 -0.78
N GLU A 122 14.75 6.59 -0.07
CA GLU A 122 15.93 5.81 -0.46
C GLU A 122 15.61 4.83 -1.59
N VAL A 123 16.47 4.81 -2.61
CA VAL A 123 16.44 3.84 -3.72
C VAL A 123 17.67 2.92 -3.60
N PRO A 124 17.50 1.60 -3.47
CA PRO A 124 16.25 0.83 -3.42
C PRO A 124 15.53 0.91 -2.06
N CYS A 125 14.20 0.86 -2.09
CA CYS A 125 13.37 0.89 -0.88
C CYS A 125 13.65 -0.31 0.02
N LYS A 126 13.99 -0.04 1.28
CA LYS A 126 14.32 -1.05 2.30
C LYS A 126 13.10 -1.77 2.89
N GLY A 127 11.89 -1.44 2.42
CA GLY A 127 10.60 -1.77 3.07
C GLY A 127 10.28 -3.25 3.27
N ASP A 128 11.03 -4.18 2.70
CA ASP A 128 10.85 -5.62 2.89
C ASP A 128 11.87 -6.26 3.86
N SER A 129 12.91 -5.52 4.29
CA SER A 129 13.96 -6.10 5.15
C SER A 129 13.60 -6.17 6.63
N ASN A 130 12.43 -5.66 7.02
CA ASN A 130 11.95 -5.69 8.42
C ASN A 130 10.80 -6.69 8.63
N LEU A 131 10.37 -7.44 7.60
CA LEU A 131 9.72 -8.70 7.89
C LEU A 131 10.83 -9.65 8.38
N PRO A 132 10.71 -10.26 9.57
CA PRO A 132 11.64 -11.31 9.96
C PRO A 132 11.63 -12.32 8.81
N LYS A 133 12.78 -12.49 8.15
CA LYS A 133 12.93 -13.57 7.18
C LYS A 133 12.58 -14.85 7.94
N GLU A 134 11.43 -15.45 7.64
CA GLU A 134 11.17 -16.84 8.03
C GLU A 134 12.20 -17.68 7.26
N GLY A 135 13.36 -17.81 7.88
CA GLY A 135 14.56 -18.29 7.24
C GLY A 135 15.61 -18.50 8.31
N THR A 136 15.55 -19.69 8.90
CA THR A 136 16.57 -20.26 9.80
C THR A 136 16.64 -19.63 11.19
N GLY A 137 15.47 -19.47 11.83
CA GLY A 137 15.44 -19.71 13.27
C GLY A 137 15.91 -21.15 13.47
N LYS A 138 17.19 -21.35 13.80
CA LYS A 138 17.64 -22.58 14.43
C LYS A 138 16.68 -22.78 15.59
N PHE A 139 15.76 -23.74 15.42
CA PHE A 139 15.01 -24.29 16.52
C PHE A 139 16.09 -24.86 17.43
N LEU A 140 16.54 -24.05 18.39
CA LEU A 140 17.21 -24.57 19.56
C LEU A 140 16.12 -25.41 20.19
N GLU A 141 16.13 -26.68 19.82
CA GLU A 141 15.46 -27.78 20.46
C GLU A 141 16.00 -27.80 21.89
N THR A 142 15.50 -26.86 22.66
CA THR A 142 15.70 -26.82 24.09
C THR A 142 14.74 -27.89 24.53
N THR A 143 15.27 -29.11 24.66
CA THR A 143 14.65 -30.18 25.42
C THR A 143 14.33 -29.57 26.77
N ILE A 144 13.10 -29.09 26.94
CA ILE A 144 12.61 -28.59 28.21
C ILE A 144 12.64 -29.82 29.11
N PRO A 145 13.51 -29.86 30.14
CA PRO A 145 13.58 -31.02 31.00
C PRO A 145 12.21 -31.21 31.66
N ILE A 146 11.72 -32.45 31.61
CA ILE A 146 10.40 -32.89 32.11
C ILE A 146 10.15 -32.49 33.58
N TRP A 147 11.22 -32.12 34.30
CA TRP A 147 11.18 -31.62 35.68
C TRP A 147 10.47 -30.26 35.84
N SER A 148 10.35 -29.45 34.78
CA SER A 148 9.63 -28.17 34.85
C SER A 148 8.10 -28.30 34.74
N CYS A 149 7.57 -29.50 34.43
CA CYS A 149 6.13 -29.72 34.28
C CYS A 149 5.43 -30.07 35.61
N ASN A 150 6.17 -30.50 36.63
CA ASN A 150 5.60 -30.89 37.93
C ASN A 150 5.39 -29.72 38.91
N LEU A 151 6.06 -28.57 38.71
CA LEU A 151 5.91 -27.44 39.63
C LEU A 151 4.59 -26.65 39.40
N THR A 152 4.01 -26.74 38.21
CA THR A 152 2.80 -26.00 37.81
C THR A 152 1.48 -26.67 38.27
N MET A 153 1.49 -27.97 38.62
CA MET A 153 0.30 -28.64 39.19
C MET A 153 0.11 -28.32 40.68
N VAL A 154 1.21 -28.11 41.43
CA VAL A 154 1.12 -27.85 42.87
C VAL A 154 0.58 -26.44 43.16
N THR A 155 0.87 -25.46 42.31
CA THR A 155 0.39 -24.08 42.49
C THR A 155 -1.13 -23.92 42.27
N ARG A 156 -1.77 -24.77 41.45
CA ARG A 156 -3.24 -24.76 41.28
C ARG A 156 -4.00 -25.23 42.51
N GLN A 157 -3.46 -26.16 43.30
CA GLN A 157 -4.14 -26.66 44.51
C GLN A 157 -4.09 -25.66 45.68
N LEU A 158 -3.08 -24.79 45.70
CA LEU A 158 -2.94 -23.75 46.73
C LEU A 158 -3.87 -22.55 46.46
N GLN A 159 -4.02 -22.11 45.21
CA GLN A 159 -4.94 -21.01 44.87
C GLN A 159 -6.41 -21.37 45.17
N ALA A 160 -6.84 -22.60 44.89
CA ALA A 160 -8.21 -23.03 45.19
C ALA A 160 -8.55 -23.00 46.69
N LYS A 161 -7.59 -23.32 47.58
CA LYS A 161 -7.77 -23.21 49.04
C LYS A 161 -7.81 -21.75 49.51
N ILE A 162 -6.98 -20.89 48.95
CA ILE A 162 -6.95 -19.45 49.29
C ILE A 162 -8.26 -18.78 48.85
N TYR A 163 -8.74 -19.02 47.64
CA TYR A 163 -9.99 -18.42 47.16
C TYR A 163 -11.23 -18.92 47.92
N ARG A 164 -11.19 -20.13 48.50
CA ARG A 164 -12.26 -20.67 49.35
C ARG A 164 -12.23 -20.13 50.79
N LEU A 165 -11.04 -19.79 51.30
CA LEU A 165 -10.86 -19.17 52.62
C LEU A 165 -11.14 -17.66 52.62
N PHE A 166 -10.89 -16.96 51.51
CA PHE A 166 -11.10 -15.51 51.42
C PHE A 166 -12.49 -15.08 50.94
N GLY A 167 -13.42 -16.00 50.64
CA GLY A 167 -14.83 -15.66 50.42
C GLY A 167 -15.06 -14.61 49.31
N TRP A 168 -14.13 -14.47 48.36
CA TRP A 168 -14.26 -13.52 47.27
C TRP A 168 -15.15 -14.12 46.18
N GLU A 169 -16.45 -14.05 46.42
CA GLU A 169 -17.48 -14.28 45.43
C GLU A 169 -17.31 -13.23 44.31
N TYR A 170 -16.68 -13.64 43.21
CA TYR A 170 -16.48 -12.79 42.04
C TYR A 170 -17.84 -12.38 41.47
N ARG A 171 -18.32 -11.18 41.84
CA ARG A 171 -19.47 -10.54 41.20
C ARG A 171 -19.04 -10.05 39.83
N LYS A 172 -19.47 -10.79 38.81
CA LYS A 172 -19.40 -10.38 37.41
C LYS A 172 -20.06 -8.99 37.26
N PRO A 173 -19.34 -7.94 36.83
CA PRO A 173 -19.95 -6.63 36.65
C PRO A 173 -20.97 -6.69 35.53
N GLU A 174 -22.14 -6.11 35.78
CA GLU A 174 -23.23 -6.03 34.80
C GLU A 174 -22.78 -5.16 33.62
N ARG A 175 -22.98 -5.70 32.41
CA ARG A 175 -22.52 -5.09 31.17
C ARG A 175 -23.26 -3.76 31.02
N ALA A 176 -22.53 -2.64 31.05
CA ALA A 176 -23.13 -1.34 30.78
C ALA A 176 -23.93 -1.41 29.47
N PRO A 177 -25.20 -0.93 29.44
CA PRO A 177 -25.97 -0.94 28.21
C PRO A 177 -25.25 -0.11 27.14
N PRO A 178 -25.40 -0.46 25.84
CA PRO A 178 -24.75 0.27 24.76
C PRO A 178 -25.12 1.75 24.86
N ALA A 179 -24.10 2.62 24.99
CA ALA A 179 -24.31 4.06 25.02
C ALA A 179 -25.06 4.49 23.75
N CYS A 180 -26.24 5.07 23.94
CA CYS A 180 -27.07 5.57 22.86
C CYS A 180 -26.37 6.72 22.09
N PRO A 181 -26.74 6.94 20.82
CA PRO A 181 -26.07 7.87 19.90
C PRO A 181 -26.03 9.31 20.41
N TYR A 182 -24.87 9.96 20.25
CA TYR A 182 -24.69 11.39 20.48
C TYR A 182 -25.62 12.21 19.58
N LYS A 183 -26.52 12.98 20.21
CA LYS A 183 -27.41 13.93 19.53
C LYS A 183 -26.86 15.34 19.79
N PRO A 184 -26.27 16.03 18.79
CA PRO A 184 -25.80 17.39 18.99
C PRO A 184 -26.99 18.33 19.23
N SER A 185 -26.90 19.12 20.30
CA SER A 185 -27.88 20.13 20.66
C SER A 185 -27.80 21.31 19.69
N ALA A 186 -28.93 21.65 19.07
CA ALA A 186 -29.07 22.79 18.17
C ALA A 186 -28.77 24.09 18.92
N THR A 187 -27.67 24.76 18.57
CA THR A 187 -27.41 26.13 19.02
C THR A 187 -28.23 27.09 18.17
N LYS A 188 -29.09 27.88 18.81
CA LYS A 188 -29.91 28.91 18.18
C LYS A 188 -29.02 30.04 17.61
N PRO A 189 -29.40 30.64 16.46
CA PRO A 189 -28.66 31.77 15.88
C PRO A 189 -28.81 33.04 16.72
N ILE A 190 -27.72 33.79 16.84
CA ILE A 190 -27.72 35.16 17.36
C ILE A 190 -28.28 36.07 16.26
N ASN A 191 -29.36 36.76 16.59
CA ASN A 191 -30.00 37.81 15.82
C ASN A 191 -29.25 39.13 16.02
N ASN A 192 -29.07 39.90 14.95
CA ASN A 192 -29.06 41.37 14.98
C ASN A 192 -29.69 41.82 13.66
N ASN A 193 -30.84 42.50 13.76
CA ASN A 193 -31.66 42.93 12.64
C ASN A 193 -31.13 44.24 12.03
N SER A 194 -31.09 44.33 10.70
CA SER A 194 -31.83 45.37 9.94
C SER A 194 -31.55 45.28 8.43
N VAL A 195 -32.51 44.69 7.73
CA VAL A 195 -33.08 45.02 6.40
C VAL A 195 -32.29 45.96 5.47
N ALA A 196 -31.93 45.46 4.28
CA ALA A 196 -32.27 46.08 3.00
C ALA A 196 -32.21 45.04 1.87
N GLU A 197 -33.09 45.24 0.90
CA GLU A 197 -33.66 44.33 -0.09
C GLU A 197 -32.86 44.31 -1.42
N SER A 198 -32.85 43.15 -2.09
CA SER A 198 -32.91 42.91 -3.56
C SER A 198 -32.03 41.75 -4.07
N ASP A 199 -32.67 40.89 -4.85
CA ASP A 199 -32.21 39.63 -5.49
C ASP A 199 -31.25 39.86 -6.70
N PRO A 200 -30.87 38.84 -7.52
CA PRO A 200 -29.97 37.73 -7.20
C PRO A 200 -28.93 37.44 -8.32
N VAL A 201 -28.09 36.40 -8.09
CA VAL A 201 -27.34 35.59 -9.08
C VAL A 201 -26.19 36.25 -9.88
N ALA A 202 -24.96 35.85 -9.53
CA ALA A 202 -23.83 35.75 -10.46
C ALA A 202 -23.94 34.44 -11.27
N PRO A 203 -23.34 34.34 -12.47
CA PRO A 203 -21.97 33.80 -12.45
C PRO A 203 -21.03 34.30 -13.55
N ASP A 204 -19.77 33.90 -13.35
CA ASP A 204 -18.75 33.58 -14.36
C ASP A 204 -17.81 34.67 -14.92
N ASN A 205 -16.56 34.52 -14.50
CA ASN A 205 -15.37 34.30 -15.33
C ASN A 205 -14.92 35.35 -16.38
N MET A 206 -13.69 35.82 -16.12
CA MET A 206 -12.55 35.89 -17.04
C MET A 206 -12.48 37.07 -18.04
N HIS A 207 -11.52 37.97 -17.78
CA HIS A 207 -10.41 38.44 -18.65
C HIS A 207 -10.02 39.90 -18.33
N LYS A 208 -8.75 40.14 -18.00
CA LYS A 208 -8.11 41.48 -18.07
C LYS A 208 -7.00 41.44 -19.13
N PRO A 209 -6.66 42.58 -19.75
CA PRO A 209 -6.24 42.67 -21.13
C PRO A 209 -4.73 42.88 -21.28
N VAL A 210 -4.17 42.51 -22.43
CA VAL A 210 -2.81 42.93 -22.82
C VAL A 210 -2.79 43.31 -24.31
N LEU A 211 -2.57 44.60 -24.52
CA LEU A 211 -1.99 45.32 -25.66
C LEU A 211 -2.34 44.93 -27.10
N ALA A 212 -3.01 45.86 -27.80
CA ALA A 212 -2.85 46.07 -29.24
C ALA A 212 -1.87 47.23 -29.45
N ASN A 213 -0.78 46.98 -30.18
CA ASN A 213 0.09 48.02 -30.74
C ASN A 213 -0.20 48.13 -32.24
N ASP A 214 -0.62 49.31 -32.68
CA ASP A 214 -0.56 49.76 -34.06
C ASP A 214 0.89 50.01 -34.49
N SER A 215 1.30 49.48 -35.65
CA SER A 215 2.25 50.10 -36.61
C SER A 215 2.75 49.06 -37.62
N LYS A 216 2.30 49.14 -38.88
CA LYS A 216 3.22 49.25 -40.03
C LYS A 216 2.50 49.70 -41.31
N LYS A 217 2.86 50.90 -41.73
CA LYS A 217 2.81 51.43 -43.10
C LYS A 217 3.80 50.64 -43.96
N ASP A 218 3.39 50.26 -45.15
CA ASP A 218 4.08 50.40 -46.45
C ASP A 218 3.41 49.51 -47.50
#